data_AF-Q8ABN8-F1
#
_entry.id   AF-Q8ABN8-F1
#
_cell.length_a   1.000
_cell.length_b   1.000
_cell.length_c   1.000
_cell.angle_alpha   90.00
_cell.angle_beta   90.00
_cell.angle_gamma   90.00
#
_symmetry.space_group_name_H-M   'P 1'
#
loop_
_entity.id
_entity.type
_entity.pdbx_description
1 polymer ?
#
loop_
_entity_poly.entity_id
_entity_poly.type
_entity_poly.pdbx_seq_one_letter_code
_entity_poly.pdbx_strand_id
1 'polypeptide(L)'
;MGTGISEGQAQRIAIARGLLRPGNIVLLDEPTSSLDSDTERTLLERLSHTIQGKTLIIITHQEQTARLCNAVIRMHPVGSPGK
;
A
#
# COMPACT_ATOMS: atom_id res chain seq x y z
N MET A 1 -19.75 -22.00 6.55
CA MET A 1 -18.38 -22.55 6.62
C MET A 1 -17.44 -21.51 6.03
N GLY A 2 -17.02 -20.54 6.83
CA GLY A 2 -16.15 -19.45 6.37
C GLY A 2 -14.73 -19.97 6.20
N THR A 3 -14.17 -19.82 5.01
CA THR A 3 -12.79 -20.19 4.68
C THR A 3 -11.83 -19.56 5.69
N GLY A 4 -10.96 -20.35 6.33
CA GLY A 4 -10.04 -19.95 7.41
C GLY A 4 -8.93 -18.97 7.00
N ILE A 5 -9.27 -17.88 6.33
CA ILE A 5 -8.37 -16.83 5.85
C ILE A 5 -8.61 -15.60 6.73
N SER A 6 -7.57 -15.15 7.43
CA SER A 6 -7.65 -13.88 8.17
C SER A 6 -7.70 -12.69 7.20
N GLU A 7 -8.15 -11.55 7.69
CA GLU A 7 -8.21 -10.31 6.91
C GLU A 7 -6.85 -9.95 6.27
N GLY A 8 -5.76 -10.05 7.03
CA GLY A 8 -4.41 -9.84 6.51
C GLY A 8 -3.98 -10.85 5.43
N GLN A 9 -4.47 -12.09 5.48
CA GLN A 9 -4.22 -13.09 4.43
C GLN A 9 -5.01 -12.75 3.16
N ALA A 10 -6.28 -12.36 3.29
CA ALA A 10 -7.09 -11.91 2.17
C ALA A 10 -6.47 -10.67 1.49
N GLN A 11 -5.94 -9.74 2.28
CA GLN A 11 -5.26 -8.54 1.80
C GLN A 11 -3.97 -8.88 1.03
N ARG A 12 -3.13 -9.78 1.55
CA ARG A 12 -1.93 -10.25 0.83
C ARG A 12 -2.27 -10.88 -0.52
N ILE A 13 -3.35 -11.66 -0.58
CA ILE A 13 -3.86 -12.23 -1.84
C ILE A 13 -4.30 -11.12 -2.81
N ALA A 14 -5.00 -10.10 -2.32
CA ALA A 14 -5.41 -8.97 -3.14
C ALA A 14 -4.21 -8.19 -3.72
N ILE A 15 -3.18 -7.93 -2.91
CA ILE A 15 -1.94 -7.28 -3.34
C ILE A 15 -1.23 -8.13 -4.40
N ALA A 16 -1.05 -9.43 -4.16
CA ALA A 16 -0.43 -10.35 -5.11
C ALA A 16 -1.18 -10.38 -6.45
N ARG A 17 -2.52 -10.40 -6.42
CA ARG A 17 -3.36 -10.31 -7.63
C ARG A 17 -3.17 -8.98 -8.37
N GLY A 18 -3.03 -7.87 -7.64
CA GLY A 18 -2.75 -6.55 -8.23
C GLY A 18 -1.42 -6.52 -8.97
N LEU A 19 -0.36 -7.10 -8.39
CA LEU A 19 0.97 -7.18 -8.99
C LEU A 19 1.00 -8.01 -10.28
N LEU A 20 0.27 -9.13 -10.29
CA LEU A 20 0.14 -10.02 -11.45
C LEU A 20 -0.70 -9.45 -12.59
N ARG A 21 -1.51 -8.42 -12.33
CA ARG A 21 -2.36 -7.83 -13.36
C ARG A 21 -1.51 -7.11 -14.41
N PRO A 22 -1.81 -7.27 -15.72
CA PRO A 22 -1.17 -6.49 -16.76
C PRO A 22 -1.47 -5.00 -16.54
N GLY A 23 -0.45 -4.16 -16.68
CA GLY A 23 -0.55 -2.73 -16.45
C GLY A 23 0.71 -2.14 -15.83
N ASN A 24 0.92 -0.85 -16.07
CA ASN A 24 2.07 -0.10 -15.59
C ASN A 24 1.78 0.64 -14.28
N ILE A 25 0.55 0.60 -13.77
CA ILE A 25 0.14 1.32 -12.55
C ILE A 25 -0.53 0.34 -11.59
N VAL A 26 -0.09 0.35 -10.33
CA VAL A 26 -0.68 -0.40 -9.22
C VAL A 26 -1.15 0.63 -8.18
N LEU A 27 -2.43 0.58 -7.81
CA LEU A 27 -3.02 1.41 -6.76
C LEU A 27 -3.36 0.53 -5.57
N LEU A 28 -2.85 0.87 -4.40
CA LEU A 28 -3.15 0.20 -3.14
C LEU A 28 -3.81 1.20 -2.19
N ASP A 29 -5.05 0.90 -1.81
CA ASP A 29 -5.80 1.69 -0.82
C ASP A 29 -5.70 0.99 0.52
N GLU A 30 -5.04 1.63 1.48
CA GLU A 30 -4.78 1.13 2.83
C GLU A 30 -4.24 -0.33 2.90
N PRO A 31 -3.14 -0.68 2.19
CA PRO A 31 -2.65 -2.06 2.08
C PRO A 31 -2.07 -2.65 3.38
N THR A 32 -2.00 -1.87 4.45
CA THR A 32 -1.28 -2.21 5.69
C THR A 32 -2.12 -1.99 6.95
N SER A 33 -3.40 -1.61 6.85
CA SER A 33 -4.25 -1.31 8.01
C SER A 33 -4.43 -2.48 9.00
N SER A 34 -4.16 -3.72 8.58
CA SER A 34 -4.23 -4.92 9.44
C SER A 34 -2.86 -5.55 9.74
N LEU A 35 -1.75 -4.87 9.42
CA LEU A 35 -0.39 -5.38 9.59
C LEU A 35 0.35 -4.65 10.70
N ASP A 36 1.21 -5.37 11.43
CA ASP A 36 2.19 -4.74 12.31
C ASP A 36 3.30 -4.04 11.51
N SER A 37 3.99 -3.09 12.15
CA SER A 37 4.99 -2.23 11.50
C SER A 37 6.15 -2.98 10.84
N ASP A 38 6.60 -4.10 11.41
CA ASP A 38 7.70 -4.91 10.84
C ASP A 38 7.23 -5.66 9.58
N THR A 39 6.02 -6.24 9.65
CA THR A 39 5.39 -6.90 8.51
C THR A 39 5.10 -5.92 7.37
N GLU A 40 4.63 -4.72 7.69
CA GLU A 40 4.40 -3.64 6.72
C GLU A 40 5.69 -3.23 6.00
N ARG A 41 6.75 -2.96 6.75
CA ARG A 41 8.05 -2.57 6.17
C ARG A 41 8.56 -3.65 5.22
N THR A 42 8.52 -4.90 5.66
CA THR A 42 8.93 -6.06 4.85
C THR A 42 8.11 -6.17 3.56
N LEU A 43 6.80 -5.93 3.63
CA LEU A 43 5.91 -5.95 2.47
C LEU A 43 6.28 -4.84 1.48
N LEU A 44 6.46 -3.61 1.95
CA LEU A 44 6.77 -2.45 1.11
C LEU A 44 8.16 -2.56 0.47
N GLU A 45 9.15 -3.04 1.20
CA GLU A 45 10.48 -3.34 0.66
C GLU A 45 10.38 -4.43 -0.42
N ARG A 46 9.62 -5.51 -0.23
CA ARG A 46 9.43 -6.53 -1.27
C ARG A 46 8.67 -5.97 -2.48
N LEU A 47 7.66 -5.14 -2.24
CA LEU A 47 6.90 -4.48 -3.30
C LEU A 47 7.82 -3.61 -4.15
N SER A 48 8.67 -2.78 -3.55
CA SER A 48 9.58 -1.89 -4.28
C SER A 48 10.52 -2.64 -5.23
N HIS A 49 10.96 -3.84 -4.87
CA HIS A 49 11.77 -4.70 -5.74
C HIS A 49 10.95 -5.41 -6.82
N THR A 50 9.68 -5.71 -6.56
CA THR A 50 8.80 -6.46 -7.49
C THR A 50 8.18 -5.56 -8.56
N ILE A 51 7.95 -4.28 -8.26
CA ILE A 51 7.29 -3.32 -9.15
C ILE A 51 8.22 -2.69 -10.19
N GLN A 52 9.41 -3.25 -10.45
CA GLN A 52 10.33 -2.68 -11.45
C GLN A 52 9.62 -2.49 -12.79
N GLY A 53 9.68 -1.26 -13.32
CA GLY A 53 8.97 -0.88 -14.55
C GLY A 53 7.49 -0.53 -14.38
N LYS A 54 6.97 -0.49 -13.15
CA LYS A 54 5.59 -0.07 -12.81
C LYS A 54 5.60 1.10 -11.83
N THR A 55 4.58 1.93 -11.90
CA THR A 55 4.25 2.98 -10.93
C THR A 55 3.37 2.40 -9.83
N LEU A 56 3.78 2.55 -8.57
CA LEU A 56 2.99 2.19 -7.40
C LEU A 56 2.44 3.46 -6.74
N ILE A 57 1.14 3.50 -6.51
CA ILE A 57 0.45 4.54 -5.76
C ILE A 57 -0.12 3.89 -4.50
N ILE A 58 0.23 4.44 -3.34
CA ILE A 58 -0.27 3.97 -2.04
C ILE A 58 -1.06 5.10 -1.38
N ILE A 59 -2.28 4.79 -0.94
CA ILE A 59 -3.08 5.64 -0.08
C ILE A 59 -2.93 5.10 1.34
N THR A 60 -2.45 5.93 2.26
CA THR A 60 -2.18 5.54 3.65
C THR A 60 -2.31 6.75 4.57
N HIS A 61 -2.80 6.52 5.77
CA HIS A 61 -2.76 7.48 6.88
C HIS A 61 -1.49 7.32 7.75
N GLN A 62 -0.66 6.31 7.47
CA GLN A 62 0.52 5.97 8.26
C GLN A 62 1.79 6.62 7.68
N GLU A 63 2.44 7.46 8.49
CA GLU A 63 3.64 8.20 8.06
C GLU A 63 4.83 7.28 7.73
N GLN A 64 4.93 6.11 8.39
CA GLN A 64 6.01 5.16 8.16
C GLN A 64 5.94 4.55 6.75
N THR A 65 4.74 4.20 6.29
CA THR A 65 4.48 3.75 4.91
C THR A 65 4.87 4.83 3.90
N ALA A 66 4.47 6.09 4.16
CA ALA A 66 4.73 7.21 3.27
C ALA A 66 6.24 7.46 3.10
N ARG A 67 7.03 7.34 4.18
CA ARG A 67 8.50 7.49 4.17
C ARG A 67 9.24 6.46 3.32
N LEU A 68 8.61 5.33 3.01
CA LEU A 68 9.18 4.28 2.15
C LEU A 68 8.92 4.56 0.65
N CYS A 69 8.10 5.56 0.33
CA CYS A 69 7.81 5.95 -1.04
C CYS A 69 8.87 6.91 -1.59
N ASN A 70 9.04 6.89 -2.92
CA ASN A 70 9.94 7.80 -3.64
C ASN A 70 9.44 9.25 -3.69
N ALA A 71 8.12 9.45 -3.62
CA ALA A 71 7.45 10.73 -3.55
C ALA A 71 6.23 10.63 -2.62
N VAL A 72 5.94 11.71 -1.89
CA VAL A 72 4.82 11.78 -0.95
C VAL A 72 3.98 13.01 -1.28
N ILE A 73 2.68 12.80 -1.48
CA ILE A 73 1.70 13.86 -1.68
C ILE A 73 0.81 13.93 -0.44
N ARG A 74 0.79 15.08 0.23
CA ARG A 74 -0.12 15.33 1.36
C ARG A 74 -1.39 15.99 0.83
N MET A 75 -2.51 15.29 0.97
CA MET A 75 -3.82 15.86 0.68
C MET A 75 -4.30 16.65 1.90
N HIS A 76 -4.54 17.94 1.69
CA HIS A 76 -5.20 18.79 2.67
C HIS A 76 -6.67 18.98 2.25
N PRO A 77 -7.61 19.07 3.20
CA PRO A 77 -8.99 19.43 2.89
C PRO A 77 -9.00 20.74 2.09
N VAL A 78 -9.80 20.78 1.03
CA VAL A 78 -10.03 22.02 0.28
C VAL A 78 -10.77 22.98 1.21
N GLY A 79 -10.07 23.97 1.75
CA GLY A 79 -10.66 24.99 2.64
C GLY A 79 -9.91 25.38 3.90
N SER A 80 -8.66 24.98 4.11
CA SER A 80 -7.86 25.49 5.24
C SER A 80 -6.79 26.49 4.76
N PRO A 81 -7.10 27.80 4.65
CA PRO A 81 -6.06 28.81 4.57
C PRO A 81 -5.34 28.84 5.92
N GLY A 82 -4.03 28.64 5.92
CA GLY A 82 -3.12 28.97 7.03
C GLY A 82 -3.52 28.46 8.41
N LYS A 83 -3.08 27.25 8.76
CA LYS A 83 -2.57 26.95 10.09
C LYS A 83 -1.25 26.21 9.96
#